data_AF-V6HEI6-F1
#
_entry.id   AF-V6HEI6-F1
#
_cell.length_a   1.000
_cell.length_b   1.000
_cell.length_c   1.000
_cell.angle_alpha   90.00
_cell.angle_beta   90.00
_cell.angle_gamma   90.00
#
_symmetry.space_group_name_H-M   'P 1'
#
loop_
_entity.id
_entity.type
_entity.pdbx_description
1 polymer ?
#
loop_
_entity_poly.entity_id
_entity_poly.type
_entity_poly.pdbx_seq_one_letter_code
_entity_poly.pdbx_strand_id
1 'polypeptide(L)'
;MLFLNRFCLVLLFFSFFHACGKEEKQEEFSLTLKDKKGSVPVRIEWIRKGLPGKMELYELAAQRPVQLWDTKSVATLEQAPISTPIEASTLLLSPGELRRFALVYKNDTKEDLFFFAAPHSVTPPEYGFGFKFKCLCVNHLFKVESGKVWYRIVELRTMPNWASEEFSITHTLVRVDPSQAKEWESSRSRSISDD
;
A
#
# COMPACT_ATOMS: atom_id res chain seq x y z
N MET A 1 -9.62 -71.67 -53.40
CA MET A 1 -9.24 -70.43 -54.12
C MET A 1 -9.88 -69.26 -53.36
N LEU A 2 -9.20 -68.22 -52.84
CA LEU A 2 -8.20 -67.28 -53.44
C LEU A 2 -8.88 -66.32 -54.45
N PHE A 3 -8.87 -64.98 -54.35
CA PHE A 3 -8.26 -63.95 -53.43
C PHE A 3 -9.37 -62.94 -52.97
N LEU A 4 -9.33 -62.20 -51.85
CA LEU A 4 -8.45 -61.13 -51.31
C LEU A 4 -8.55 -59.73 -52.00
N ASN A 5 -8.98 -58.73 -51.22
CA ASN A 5 -8.54 -57.30 -51.14
C ASN A 5 -8.86 -56.17 -52.18
N ARG A 6 -9.32 -55.03 -51.60
CA ARG A 6 -9.04 -53.58 -51.90
C ARG A 6 -9.53 -53.00 -53.25
N PHE A 7 -10.06 -51.77 -53.39
CA PHE A 7 -9.64 -50.43 -52.93
C PHE A 7 -10.89 -49.51 -52.85
N CYS A 8 -11.15 -48.76 -51.77
CA CYS A 8 -10.76 -47.35 -51.58
C CYS A 8 -11.28 -46.33 -52.63
N LEU A 9 -12.41 -45.66 -52.37
CA LEU A 9 -12.62 -44.21 -52.67
C LEU A 9 -13.90 -43.63 -52.02
N VAL A 10 -13.78 -43.06 -50.81
CA VAL A 10 -14.70 -42.03 -50.29
C VAL A 10 -13.84 -41.01 -49.53
N LEU A 11 -13.65 -39.83 -50.11
CA LEU A 11 -12.83 -38.73 -49.59
C LEU A 11 -13.70 -37.47 -49.43
N LEU A 12 -13.29 -36.57 -48.53
CA LEU A 12 -13.97 -35.28 -48.21
C LEU A 12 -15.34 -35.49 -47.51
N PHE A 13 -15.42 -35.81 -46.22
CA PHE A 13 -14.80 -35.13 -45.06
C PHE A 13 -15.13 -33.64 -44.95
N PHE A 14 -16.24 -33.38 -44.25
CA PHE A 14 -16.59 -32.20 -43.44
C PHE A 14 -15.70 -30.95 -43.60
N SER A 15 -16.27 -29.92 -44.24
CA SER A 15 -15.73 -28.56 -44.22
C SER A 15 -15.65 -28.02 -42.78
N PHE A 16 -14.46 -27.56 -42.43
CA PHE A 16 -14.08 -27.06 -41.11
C PHE A 16 -15.02 -25.97 -40.57
N PHE A 17 -15.77 -26.28 -39.51
CA PHE A 17 -16.04 -25.32 -38.46
C PHE A 17 -14.79 -25.22 -37.58
N HIS A 18 -13.86 -24.33 -37.90
CA HIS A 18 -12.87 -23.89 -36.91
C HIS A 18 -13.42 -22.66 -36.19
N ALA A 19 -13.98 -22.93 -35.01
CA ALA A 19 -14.41 -21.91 -34.08
C ALA A 19 -13.21 -21.02 -33.70
N CYS A 20 -13.46 -19.71 -33.61
CA CYS A 20 -12.48 -18.72 -33.18
C CYS A 20 -12.21 -18.88 -31.67
N GLY A 21 -11.30 -19.78 -31.31
CA GLY A 21 -10.77 -19.91 -29.95
C GLY A 21 -9.63 -18.90 -29.76
N LYS A 22 -9.91 -17.77 -29.11
CA LYS A 22 -8.85 -16.99 -28.47
C LYS A 22 -8.34 -17.83 -27.29
N GLU A 23 -7.08 -18.24 -27.33
CA GLU A 23 -6.41 -18.79 -26.16
C GLU A 23 -6.23 -17.69 -25.11
N GLU A 24 -7.09 -17.68 -24.10
CA GLU A 24 -6.82 -16.95 -22.87
C GLU A 24 -5.69 -17.67 -22.14
N LYS A 25 -4.48 -17.09 -22.19
CA LYS A 25 -3.39 -17.50 -21.31
C LYS A 25 -3.77 -17.20 -19.87
N GLN A 26 -4.18 -18.22 -19.12
CA GLN A 26 -4.13 -18.16 -17.66
C GLN A 26 -2.67 -18.09 -17.24
N GLU A 27 -2.22 -16.91 -16.84
CA GLU A 27 -0.93 -16.76 -16.15
C GLU A 27 -1.08 -17.29 -14.72
N GLU A 28 -0.42 -18.41 -14.43
CA GLU A 28 -0.39 -19.02 -13.11
C GLU A 28 0.47 -18.15 -12.17
N PHE A 29 -0.18 -17.23 -11.44
CA PHE A 29 0.50 -16.37 -10.49
C PHE A 29 1.13 -17.19 -9.35
N SER A 30 2.47 -17.21 -9.33
CA SER A 30 3.26 -17.95 -8.35
C SER A 30 4.14 -17.00 -7.54
N LEU A 31 3.91 -16.93 -6.22
CA LEU A 31 4.73 -16.16 -5.28
C LEU A 31 6.17 -16.72 -5.11
N THR A 32 6.52 -17.80 -5.80
CA THR A 32 7.89 -18.35 -5.84
C THR A 32 8.69 -17.90 -7.06
N LEU A 33 9.03 -16.60 -7.11
CA LEU A 33 10.06 -16.08 -8.02
C LEU A 33 11.45 -16.55 -7.53
N LYS A 34 11.81 -17.81 -7.81
CA LYS A 34 12.98 -18.51 -7.26
C LYS A 34 14.33 -17.80 -7.48
N ASP A 35 14.42 -16.91 -8.46
CA ASP A 35 15.67 -16.29 -8.89
C ASP A 35 15.79 -14.79 -8.56
N LYS A 36 14.75 -14.13 -8.03
CA LYS A 36 14.83 -12.71 -7.63
C LYS A 36 15.46 -12.54 -6.25
N LYS A 37 16.79 -12.53 -6.20
CA LYS A 37 17.57 -12.10 -5.04
C LYS A 37 17.86 -10.60 -5.11
N GLY A 38 17.23 -9.81 -4.25
CA GLY A 38 17.48 -8.37 -4.14
C GLY A 38 16.37 -7.65 -3.35
N SER A 39 16.58 -6.37 -3.05
CA SER A 39 15.54 -5.52 -2.48
C SER A 39 14.52 -5.14 -3.55
N VAL A 40 13.24 -5.31 -3.26
CA VAL A 40 12.12 -4.91 -4.11
C VAL A 40 11.79 -3.43 -3.88
N PRO A 41 11.63 -2.61 -4.94
CA PRO A 41 11.09 -1.26 -4.81
C PRO A 41 9.59 -1.28 -4.47
N VAL A 42 9.21 -0.58 -3.40
CA VAL A 42 7.82 -0.45 -2.94
C VAL A 42 7.48 1.02 -2.82
N ARG A 43 6.65 1.52 -3.75
CA ARG A 43 6.24 2.93 -3.79
C ARG A 43 5.03 3.16 -2.90
N ILE A 44 5.11 4.09 -1.94
CA ILE A 44 3.95 4.53 -1.15
C ILE A 44 3.33 5.76 -1.81
N GLU A 45 2.06 5.66 -2.17
CA GLU A 45 1.35 6.68 -2.97
C GLU A 45 0.21 7.34 -2.18
N TRP A 46 -0.07 8.62 -2.51
CA TRP A 46 -1.00 9.45 -1.75
C TRP A 46 -2.03 10.14 -2.67
N ILE A 47 -3.27 9.63 -2.66
CA ILE A 47 -4.41 10.34 -3.23
C ILE A 47 -4.94 11.30 -2.17
N ARG A 48 -4.94 12.61 -2.44
CA ARG A 48 -5.47 13.64 -1.53
C ARG A 48 -6.86 14.07 -1.99
N LYS A 49 -7.85 13.98 -1.11
CA LYS A 49 -9.21 14.52 -1.31
C LYS A 49 -9.44 15.69 -0.36
N GLY A 50 -9.33 16.91 -0.88
CA GLY A 50 -9.51 18.17 -0.13
C GLY A 50 -8.40 18.54 0.86
N LEU A 51 -7.47 17.63 1.17
CA LEU A 51 -6.32 17.91 2.02
C LEU A 51 -5.24 18.66 1.22
N PRO A 52 -4.78 19.84 1.66
CA PRO A 52 -3.66 20.55 1.03
C PRO A 52 -2.33 19.82 1.32
N GLY A 53 -1.19 20.51 1.12
CA GLY A 53 0.13 19.98 1.50
C GLY A 53 0.52 18.66 0.82
N LYS A 54 1.52 17.97 1.36
CA LYS A 54 1.94 16.63 0.92
C LYS A 54 2.25 15.77 2.14
N MET A 55 2.02 14.46 2.00
CA MET A 55 2.54 13.45 2.91
C MET A 55 3.92 13.02 2.38
N GLU A 56 4.91 12.98 3.25
CA GLU A 56 6.29 12.63 2.96
C GLU A 56 6.74 11.48 3.85
N LEU A 57 7.73 10.73 3.38
CA LEU A 57 8.31 9.61 4.11
C LEU A 57 9.73 9.98 4.54
N TYR A 58 10.08 9.62 5.77
CA TYR A 58 11.43 9.81 6.31
C TYR A 58 11.92 8.56 7.03
N GLU A 59 13.22 8.29 6.89
CA GLU A 59 13.93 7.37 7.76
C GLU A 59 13.96 7.90 9.19
N LEU A 60 14.14 7.00 10.16
CA LEU A 60 14.13 7.36 11.58
C LEU A 60 15.52 7.83 12.04
N ALA A 61 15.56 8.70 13.05
CA ALA A 61 16.81 9.07 13.71
C ALA A 61 17.20 7.97 14.72
N ALA A 62 18.28 7.21 14.43
CA ALA A 62 18.69 6.05 15.25
C ALA A 62 18.89 6.38 16.75
N GLN A 63 19.31 7.61 17.06
CA GLN A 63 19.53 8.14 18.40
C GLN A 63 18.25 8.63 19.12
N ARG A 64 17.08 8.57 18.48
CA ARG A 64 15.78 8.95 19.05
C ARG A 64 14.83 7.74 19.01
N PRO A 65 14.74 6.94 20.09
CA PRO A 65 13.88 5.76 20.10
C PRO A 65 12.41 6.16 19.93
N VAL A 66 11.68 5.37 19.13
CA VAL A 66 10.25 5.55 18.87
C VAL A 66 9.50 4.23 18.99
N GLN A 67 8.22 4.33 19.34
CA GLN A 67 7.28 3.22 19.31
C GLN A 67 6.49 3.22 18.00
N LEU A 68 6.00 2.04 17.63
CA LEU A 68 5.03 1.91 16.54
C LEU A 68 3.80 2.78 16.85
N TRP A 69 3.29 3.48 15.84
CA TRP A 69 2.12 4.37 15.93
C TRP A 69 2.29 5.60 16.83
N ASP A 70 3.49 5.88 17.35
CA ASP A 70 3.82 7.20 17.91
C ASP A 70 3.39 8.29 16.93
N THR A 71 2.51 9.18 17.39
CA THR A 71 1.88 10.21 16.57
C THR A 71 1.90 11.52 17.33
N LYS A 72 2.58 12.56 16.82
CA LYS A 72 2.72 13.85 17.48
C LYS A 72 2.81 15.00 16.48
N SER A 73 2.41 16.20 16.94
CA SER A 73 2.78 17.47 16.32
C SER A 73 4.05 18.03 16.97
N VAL A 74 4.92 18.63 16.18
CA VAL A 74 6.11 19.37 16.62
C VAL A 74 6.20 20.71 15.89
N ALA A 75 6.97 21.66 16.41
CA ALA A 75 7.03 23.01 15.82
C ALA A 75 7.81 23.05 14.50
N THR A 76 8.86 22.24 14.36
CA THR A 76 9.72 22.19 13.18
C THR A 76 10.14 20.75 12.86
N LEU A 77 10.67 20.52 11.65
CA LEU A 77 11.02 19.19 11.15
C LEU A 77 12.12 18.53 11.99
N GLU A 78 13.07 19.33 12.49
CA GLU A 78 14.25 18.91 13.28
C GLU A 78 13.88 18.38 14.67
N GLN A 79 12.66 18.68 15.14
CA GLN A 79 12.11 18.19 16.41
C GLN A 79 11.46 16.79 16.26
N ALA A 80 11.13 16.37 15.05
CA ALA A 80 10.60 15.03 14.79
C ALA A 80 11.72 13.96 14.91
N PRO A 81 11.42 12.70 15.22
CA PRO A 81 12.40 11.62 15.41
C PRO A 81 12.88 11.03 14.07
N ILE A 82 13.19 11.88 13.11
CA ILE A 82 13.47 11.54 11.71
C ILE A 82 14.90 11.95 11.30
N SER A 83 15.42 11.31 10.25
CA SER A 83 16.72 11.58 9.67
C SER A 83 16.59 12.05 8.22
N THR A 84 16.81 11.19 7.24
CA THR A 84 16.77 11.51 5.81
C THR A 84 15.39 11.32 5.20
N PRO A 85 14.97 12.15 4.22
CA PRO A 85 13.78 11.87 3.42
C PRO A 85 13.97 10.56 2.64
N ILE A 86 12.86 9.85 2.41
CA ILE A 86 12.79 8.66 1.56
C ILE A 86 12.36 9.12 0.18
N GLU A 87 13.35 9.23 -0.71
CA GLU A 87 13.18 9.80 -2.05
C GLU A 87 12.12 9.07 -2.88
N ALA A 88 11.37 9.84 -3.66
CA ALA A 88 10.21 9.39 -4.44
C ALA A 88 9.11 8.62 -3.66
N SER A 89 9.17 8.60 -2.32
CA SER A 89 8.36 7.71 -1.46
C SER A 89 8.55 6.21 -1.75
N THR A 90 9.73 5.81 -2.24
CA THR A 90 10.05 4.41 -2.57
C THR A 90 10.93 3.78 -1.50
N LEU A 91 10.45 2.69 -0.90
CA LEU A 91 11.22 1.83 0.00
C LEU A 91 11.91 0.72 -0.80
N LEU A 92 13.17 0.42 -0.49
CA LEU A 92 13.84 -0.79 -0.99
C LEU A 92 13.81 -1.85 0.12
N LEU A 93 13.03 -2.91 -0.08
CA LEU A 93 12.73 -3.91 0.96
C LEU A 93 13.20 -5.31 0.57
N SER A 94 13.85 -6.01 1.49
CA SER A 94 14.24 -7.42 1.35
C SER A 94 13.14 -8.38 1.86
N PRO A 95 13.17 -9.67 1.49
CA PRO A 95 12.33 -10.70 2.11
C PRO A 95 12.59 -10.84 3.61
N GLY A 96 11.51 -10.96 4.39
CA GLY A 96 11.55 -11.05 5.86
C GLY A 96 11.91 -9.76 6.60
N GLU A 97 12.16 -8.65 5.90
CA GLU A 97 12.52 -7.35 6.48
C GLU A 97 11.38 -6.76 7.32
N LEU A 98 11.74 -6.06 8.40
CA LEU A 98 10.87 -5.15 9.14
C LEU A 98 11.44 -3.75 9.00
N ARG A 99 10.77 -2.88 8.23
CA ARG A 99 11.13 -1.46 8.08
C ARG A 99 10.16 -0.61 8.89
N ARG A 100 10.72 0.27 9.74
CA ARG A 100 9.98 1.37 10.37
C ARG A 100 10.42 2.69 9.75
N PHE A 101 9.45 3.56 9.51
CA PHE A 101 9.66 4.88 8.92
C PHE A 101 8.60 5.84 9.44
N ALA A 102 8.85 7.14 9.30
CA ALA A 102 7.90 8.18 9.66
C ALA A 102 7.11 8.62 8.43
N LEU A 103 5.79 8.69 8.58
CA LEU A 103 4.94 9.52 7.75
C LEU A 103 4.98 10.95 8.33
N VAL A 104 5.24 11.94 7.49
CA VAL A 104 5.38 13.35 7.90
C VAL A 104 4.48 14.22 7.04
N TYR A 105 3.75 15.13 7.67
CA TYR A 105 2.92 16.12 6.96
C TYR A 105 3.11 17.49 7.63
N LYS A 106 3.37 18.52 6.81
CA LYS A 106 3.50 19.91 7.26
C LYS A 106 2.23 20.68 6.95
N ASN A 107 1.62 21.28 7.97
CA ASN A 107 0.47 22.16 7.79
C ASN A 107 0.92 23.62 7.72
N ASP A 108 1.16 24.10 6.49
CA ASP A 108 1.48 25.51 6.20
C ASP A 108 0.25 26.45 6.21
N THR A 109 -0.94 25.94 6.55
CA THR A 109 -2.16 26.76 6.64
C THR A 109 -2.31 27.41 8.03
N LYS A 110 -3.27 28.36 8.13
CA LYS A 110 -3.63 29.05 9.38
C LYS A 110 -4.73 28.34 10.18
N GLU A 111 -5.15 27.15 9.75
CA GLU A 111 -6.24 26.38 10.34
C GLU A 111 -5.76 24.97 10.73
N ASP A 112 -6.41 24.37 11.72
CA ASP A 112 -6.17 22.97 12.05
C ASP A 112 -6.80 22.08 10.98
N LEU A 113 -6.03 21.14 10.44
CA LEU A 113 -6.49 20.21 9.41
C LEU A 113 -6.86 18.87 10.05
N PHE A 114 -8.05 18.39 9.70
CA PHE A 114 -8.56 17.09 10.14
C PHE A 114 -8.65 16.15 8.94
N PHE A 115 -8.19 14.90 9.09
CA PHE A 115 -8.23 13.92 8.00
C PHE A 115 -8.29 12.47 8.51
N PHE A 116 -8.77 11.56 7.66
CA PHE A 116 -8.57 10.12 7.85
C PHE A 116 -7.90 9.52 6.59
N ALA A 117 -7.28 8.34 6.73
CA ALA A 117 -6.94 7.51 5.58
C ALA A 117 -7.97 6.41 5.39
N ALA A 118 -8.54 6.34 4.19
CA ALA A 118 -9.26 5.14 3.74
C ALA A 118 -8.27 3.94 3.67
N PRO A 119 -8.76 2.70 3.78
CA PRO A 119 -7.95 1.49 3.57
C PRO A 119 -7.08 1.59 2.31
N HIS A 120 -5.85 1.08 2.38
CA HIS A 120 -4.93 1.12 1.25
C HIS A 120 -5.28 0.07 0.20
N SER A 121 -5.00 0.40 -1.06
CA SER A 121 -4.93 -0.56 -2.16
C SER A 121 -3.47 -0.93 -2.44
N VAL A 122 -3.27 -2.08 -3.07
CA VAL A 122 -1.96 -2.55 -3.56
C VAL A 122 -2.07 -2.76 -5.05
N THR A 123 -1.06 -2.33 -5.82
CA THR A 123 -1.04 -2.45 -7.28
C THR A 123 0.27 -3.07 -7.74
N PRO A 124 0.26 -4.30 -8.30
CA PRO A 124 -0.91 -5.14 -8.51
C PRO A 124 -1.41 -5.83 -7.20
N PRO A 125 -2.72 -6.17 -7.08
CA PRO A 125 -3.34 -6.56 -5.81
C PRO A 125 -2.77 -7.83 -5.17
N GLU A 126 -2.31 -8.79 -5.97
CA GLU A 126 -1.82 -10.10 -5.53
C GLU A 126 -0.54 -10.03 -4.69
N TYR A 127 0.23 -8.94 -4.76
CA TYR A 127 1.34 -8.68 -3.85
C TYR A 127 0.91 -8.25 -2.43
N GLY A 128 -0.37 -7.92 -2.22
CA GLY A 128 -0.92 -7.61 -0.90
C GLY A 128 -0.80 -8.76 0.12
N PHE A 129 -0.64 -10.00 -0.34
CA PHE A 129 -0.36 -11.17 0.50
C PHE A 129 1.11 -11.28 0.95
N GLY A 130 2.02 -10.54 0.32
CA GLY A 130 3.47 -10.63 0.55
C GLY A 130 4.00 -9.89 1.78
N PHE A 131 3.17 -9.06 2.42
CA PHE A 131 3.60 -8.20 3.53
C PHE A 131 2.47 -7.91 4.54
N LYS A 132 2.84 -7.28 5.66
CA LYS A 132 1.92 -6.70 6.65
C LYS A 132 2.31 -5.25 6.88
N PHE A 133 1.38 -4.31 6.66
CA PHE A 133 1.64 -2.87 6.80
C PHE A 133 0.77 -2.24 7.89
N LYS A 134 1.42 -1.88 9.01
CA LYS A 134 0.81 -1.19 10.15
C LYS A 134 0.74 0.31 9.88
N CYS A 135 -0.08 0.66 8.91
CA CYS A 135 -0.16 1.97 8.25
C CYS A 135 -1.04 3.01 8.98
N LEU A 136 -1.49 4.03 8.23
CA LEU A 136 -2.34 5.13 8.72
C LEU A 136 -3.85 4.78 8.75
N CYS A 137 -4.29 3.72 8.07
CA CYS A 137 -5.70 3.33 7.86
C CYS A 137 -6.44 2.77 9.11
N VAL A 138 -6.05 3.16 10.32
CA VAL A 138 -6.49 2.52 11.58
C VAL A 138 -7.84 3.04 12.11
N ASN A 139 -8.79 3.36 11.21
CA ASN A 139 -10.10 3.96 11.52
C ASN A 139 -10.02 5.09 12.55
N HIS A 140 -9.14 6.07 12.30
CA HIS A 140 -8.81 7.14 13.23
C HIS A 140 -8.80 8.49 12.52
N LEU A 141 -9.40 9.50 13.16
CA LEU A 141 -9.27 10.89 12.73
C LEU A 141 -7.95 11.46 13.22
N PHE A 142 -7.14 11.98 12.31
CA PHE A 142 -5.89 12.66 12.61
C PHE A 142 -6.08 14.17 12.52
N LYS A 143 -5.50 14.88 13.48
CA LYS A 143 -5.40 16.34 13.53
C LYS A 143 -3.96 16.75 13.22
N VAL A 144 -3.79 17.68 12.28
CA VAL A 144 -2.54 18.42 12.07
C VAL A 144 -2.77 19.87 12.44
N GLU A 145 -2.12 20.31 13.51
CA GLU A 145 -2.25 21.67 14.01
C GLU A 145 -1.69 22.72 13.03
N SER A 146 -2.30 23.90 13.01
CA SER A 146 -1.86 25.04 12.20
C SER A 146 -0.37 25.37 12.41
N GLY A 147 0.40 25.48 11.33
CA GLY A 147 1.82 25.82 11.37
C GLY A 147 2.73 24.75 11.99
N LYS A 148 2.25 23.51 12.21
CA LYS A 148 3.03 22.41 12.79
C LYS A 148 3.46 21.38 11.75
N VAL A 149 4.49 20.62 12.10
CA VAL A 149 4.84 19.35 11.47
C VAL A 149 4.23 18.23 12.28
N TRP A 150 3.34 17.46 11.68
CA TRP A 150 2.80 16.24 12.26
C TRP A 150 3.56 15.03 11.72
N TYR A 151 3.80 14.05 12.59
CA TYR A 151 4.37 12.77 12.18
C TYR A 151 3.63 11.58 12.80
N ARG A 152 3.69 10.43 12.11
CA ARG A 152 3.27 9.13 12.61
C ARG A 152 4.25 8.03 12.23
N ILE A 153 4.65 7.22 13.20
CA ILE A 153 5.52 6.06 12.98
C ILE A 153 4.70 4.86 12.47
N VAL A 154 5.13 4.28 11.36
CA VAL A 154 4.52 3.11 10.74
C VAL A 154 5.55 1.98 10.54
N GLU A 155 5.07 0.76 10.32
CA GLU A 155 5.90 -0.43 10.18
C GLU A 155 5.38 -1.29 9.03
N LEU A 156 6.24 -1.56 8.05
CA LEU A 156 5.99 -2.50 6.96
C LEU A 156 6.91 -3.71 7.17
N ARG A 157 6.32 -4.91 7.25
CA ARG A 157 7.03 -6.17 7.39
C ARG A 157 6.74 -7.09 6.21
N THR A 158 7.76 -7.53 5.50
CA THR A 158 7.65 -8.47 4.38
C THR A 158 7.70 -9.91 4.90
N MET A 159 7.13 -10.86 4.13
CA MET A 159 7.18 -12.28 4.50
C MET A 159 8.59 -12.88 4.19
N PRO A 160 9.07 -13.88 4.94
CA PRO A 160 10.43 -14.43 4.73
C PRO A 160 10.65 -15.06 3.35
N ASN A 161 9.59 -15.61 2.75
CA ASN A 161 9.55 -16.19 1.42
C ASN A 161 8.92 -15.24 0.39
N TRP A 162 8.83 -13.95 0.70
CA TRP A 162 8.25 -12.96 -0.20
C TRP A 162 9.10 -12.79 -1.46
N ALA A 163 8.45 -12.82 -2.61
CA ALA A 163 9.03 -12.41 -3.86
C ALA A 163 7.97 -11.68 -4.70
N SER A 164 8.34 -10.54 -5.28
CA SER A 164 7.50 -9.73 -6.15
C SER A 164 8.35 -8.90 -7.11
N GLU A 165 7.72 -8.24 -8.08
CA GLU A 165 8.32 -7.13 -8.82
C GLU A 165 8.11 -5.80 -8.07
N GLU A 166 8.50 -4.66 -8.66
CA GLU A 166 8.10 -3.35 -8.14
C GLU A 166 6.57 -3.22 -8.10
N PHE A 167 6.05 -2.56 -7.07
CA PHE A 167 4.62 -2.35 -6.89
C PHE A 167 4.34 -1.12 -6.02
N SER A 168 3.10 -0.65 -6.03
CA SER A 168 2.67 0.47 -5.20
C SER A 168 1.67 0.08 -4.10
N ILE A 169 1.69 0.84 -3.01
CA ILE A 169 0.70 0.83 -1.94
C ILE A 169 0.09 2.24 -1.88
N THR A 170 -1.18 2.36 -2.28
CA THR A 170 -1.85 3.66 -2.41
C THR A 170 -2.78 3.91 -1.22
N HIS A 171 -2.58 5.04 -0.54
CA HIS A 171 -3.47 5.57 0.49
C HIS A 171 -4.32 6.72 -0.07
N THR A 172 -5.62 6.74 0.28
CA THR A 172 -6.45 7.94 0.08
C THR A 172 -6.60 8.70 1.39
N LEU A 173 -6.05 9.91 1.44
CA LEU A 173 -6.19 10.86 2.54
C LEU A 173 -7.40 11.77 2.26
N VAL A 174 -8.39 11.75 3.15
CA VAL A 174 -9.62 12.52 3.01
C VAL A 174 -9.67 13.60 4.09
N ARG A 175 -9.70 14.87 3.69
CA ARG A 175 -9.96 15.99 4.61
C ARG A 175 -11.39 15.88 5.15
N VAL A 176 -11.52 16.06 6.46
CA VAL A 176 -12.80 16.11 7.18
C VAL A 176 -13.09 17.56 7.53
N ASP A 177 -14.36 17.95 7.50
CA ASP A 177 -14.76 19.29 7.91
C ASP A 177 -14.62 19.45 9.45
N PRO A 178 -14.12 20.59 9.96
CA PRO A 178 -13.99 20.81 11.40
C PRO A 178 -15.29 20.68 12.21
N SER A 179 -16.47 20.84 11.60
CA SER A 179 -17.76 20.57 12.24
C SER A 179 -17.95 19.06 12.51
N GLN A 180 -17.71 18.22 11.50
CA GLN A 180 -17.80 16.76 11.58
C GLN A 180 -16.71 16.16 12.48
N ALA A 181 -15.53 16.77 12.53
CA ALA A 181 -14.44 16.34 13.41
C ALA A 181 -14.84 16.33 14.90
N LYS A 182 -15.58 17.35 15.35
CA LYS A 182 -16.06 17.47 16.75
C LYS A 182 -17.03 16.35 17.13
N GLU A 183 -17.86 15.91 16.19
CA GLU A 183 -18.81 14.82 16.43
C GLU A 183 -18.08 13.50 16.71
N TRP A 184 -17.03 13.19 15.92
CA TRP A 184 -16.16 12.02 16.13
C TRP A 184 -15.34 12.08 17.42
N GLU A 185 -14.82 13.25 17.81
CA GLU A 185 -14.18 13.42 19.12
C GLU A 185 -15.18 13.18 20.27
N SER A 186 -16.43 13.66 20.13
CA SER A 186 -17.48 13.50 21.14
C SER A 186 -18.08 12.09 21.26
N SER A 187 -17.99 11.27 20.21
CA SER A 187 -18.50 9.89 20.25
C SER A 187 -17.46 8.93 20.81
N ARG A 188 -16.18 9.15 20.50
CA ARG A 188 -15.06 8.40 21.08
C ARG A 188 -14.92 8.61 22.60
N SER A 189 -15.21 9.80 23.11
CA SER A 189 -15.20 10.03 24.57
C SER A 189 -16.34 9.29 25.29
N ARG A 190 -17.50 9.15 24.65
CA ARG A 190 -18.64 8.36 25.16
C ARG A 190 -18.38 6.85 25.10
N SER A 191 -17.77 6.34 24.03
CA SER A 191 -17.43 4.91 23.96
C SER A 191 -16.28 4.49 24.90
N ILE A 192 -15.68 5.42 25.65
CA ILE A 192 -14.64 5.15 26.66
C ILE A 192 -15.21 5.27 28.09
N SER A 193 -16.43 5.82 28.25
CA SER A 193 -17.09 5.92 29.57
C SER A 193 -18.00 4.73 29.91
N ASP A 194 -18.16 3.79 28.97
CA ASP A 194 -19.13 2.69 29.05
C ASP A 194 -18.44 1.30 29.19
N ASP A 195 -17.12 1.28 29.41
CA ASP A 195 -16.26 0.11 29.74
C ASP A 195 -15.66 0.26 31.17
#